data_AF-A0A177Y337-F1
#
_entry.id   AF-A0A177Y337-F1
#
_cell.length_a   1.000
_cell.length_b   1.000
_cell.length_c   1.000
_cell.angle_alpha   90.00
_cell.angle_beta   90.00
_cell.angle_gamma   90.00
#
_symmetry.space_group_name_H-M   'P 1'
#
loop_
_entity.id
_entity.type
_entity.pdbx_description
1 polymer ?
#
loop_
_entity_poly.entity_id
_entity_poly.type
_entity_poly.pdbx_seq_one_letter_code
_entity_poly.pdbx_strand_id
1 'polypeptide(L)'
;MIPAVILGGYAIFWSVPAVVMVSIVSLGSLKHIIFMDGQLAKDLNKYYDEKGYMRPRYQLSWEIGSRCFDYWVKYPFIRKRVTSESKKFKVFMWVNALGMWSWVGVFCFGLIGKVFNVI
;
A
#
# COMPACT_ATOMS: atom_id res chain seq x y z
N MET A 1 8.31 -21.69 -13.51
CA MET A 1 9.38 -20.67 -13.38
C MET A 1 9.05 -19.34 -14.07
N ILE A 2 8.53 -19.34 -15.31
CA ILE A 2 8.19 -18.10 -16.06
C ILE A 2 7.32 -17.10 -15.25
N PRO A 3 6.25 -17.52 -14.53
CA PRO A 3 5.42 -16.58 -13.77
C PRO A 3 6.16 -15.89 -12.62
N ALA A 4 7.06 -16.59 -11.93
CA ALA A 4 7.84 -16.02 -10.83
C ALA A 4 8.85 -14.98 -11.35
N VAL A 5 9.45 -15.22 -12.51
CA VAL A 5 10.37 -14.27 -13.16
C VAL A 5 9.63 -13.00 -13.60
N ILE A 6 8.46 -13.15 -14.21
CA ILE A 6 7.65 -12.00 -14.65
C ILE A 6 7.18 -11.16 -13.43
N LEU A 7 6.63 -11.81 -12.41
CA LEU A 7 6.19 -11.11 -11.19
C LEU A 7 7.36 -10.47 -10.44
N GLY A 8 8.52 -11.14 -10.39
CA GLY A 8 9.74 -10.61 -9.79
C GLY A 8 10.27 -9.38 -10.51
N GLY A 9 10.34 -9.42 -11.85
CA GLY A 9 10.76 -8.28 -12.65
C GLY A 9 9.84 -7.06 -12.47
N TYR A 10 8.52 -7.29 -12.48
CA TYR A 10 7.55 -6.23 -12.20
C TYR A 10 7.70 -5.68 -10.77
N ALA A 11 7.88 -6.54 -9.77
CA ALA A 11 8.02 -6.16 -8.38
C ALA A 11 9.28 -5.29 -8.13
N ILE A 12 10.40 -5.63 -8.78
CA ILE A 12 11.63 -4.83 -8.75
C ILE A 12 11.39 -3.46 -9.39
N PHE A 13 10.82 -3.43 -10.60
CA PHE A 13 10.53 -2.18 -11.30
C PHE A 13 9.60 -1.27 -10.49
N TRP A 14 8.55 -1.86 -9.90
CA TRP A 14 7.59 -1.13 -9.06
C TRP A 14 8.19 -0.65 -7.73
N SER A 15 9.19 -1.36 -7.18
CA SER A 15 9.80 -1.01 -5.88
C SER A 15 10.44 0.39 -5.87
N VAL A 16 11.02 0.83 -6.98
CA VAL A 16 11.70 2.13 -7.06
C VAL A 16 10.71 3.29 -6.90
N PRO A 17 9.63 3.38 -7.71
CA PRO A 17 8.55 4.35 -7.46
C PRO A 17 7.91 4.19 -6.08
N ALA A 18 7.72 2.96 -5.59
CA ALA A 18 7.08 2.71 -4.31
C ALA A 18 7.84 3.35 -3.13
N VAL A 19 9.17 3.22 -3.10
CA VAL A 19 10.03 3.83 -2.08
C VAL A 19 9.94 5.36 -2.14
N VAL A 20 9.96 5.94 -3.33
CA VAL A 20 9.82 7.40 -3.51
C VAL A 20 8.45 7.87 -3.01
N MET A 21 7.37 7.18 -3.37
CA MET A 21 6.01 7.53 -2.94
C MET A 21 5.84 7.40 -1.43
N VAL A 22 6.30 6.31 -0.83
CA VAL A 22 6.26 6.16 0.64
C VAL A 22 7.05 7.27 1.30
N SER A 23 8.24 7.60 0.81
CA SER A 23 9.05 8.69 1.37
C SER A 23 8.32 10.04 1.30
N ILE A 24 7.66 10.36 0.19
CA ILE A 24 6.85 11.58 0.04
C ILE A 24 5.69 11.60 1.04
N VAL A 25 5.03 10.45 1.24
CA VAL A 25 3.88 10.33 2.16
C VAL A 25 4.33 10.37 3.62
N SER A 26 5.46 9.72 3.96
CA SER A 26 5.94 9.57 5.34
C SER A 26 6.77 10.74 5.85
N LEU A 27 7.62 11.32 5.01
CA LEU A 27 8.55 12.40 5.38
C LEU A 27 8.14 13.76 4.83
N GLY A 28 7.31 13.78 3.78
CA GLY A 28 6.85 15.01 3.16
C GLY A 28 5.62 15.59 3.86
N SER A 29 4.50 15.65 3.15
CA SER A 29 3.30 16.29 3.65
C SER A 29 2.26 15.29 4.13
N LEU A 30 1.76 15.49 5.36
CA LEU A 30 0.64 14.75 5.95
C LEU A 30 -0.63 14.78 5.08
N LYS A 31 -0.76 15.76 4.17
CA LYS A 31 -1.92 15.90 3.28
C LYS A 31 -2.27 14.61 2.54
N HIS A 32 -1.26 13.86 2.10
CA HIS A 32 -1.46 12.62 1.33
C HIS A 32 -2.05 11.51 2.18
N ILE A 33 -1.52 11.30 3.39
CA ILE A 33 -2.05 10.29 4.31
C ILE A 33 -3.41 10.69 4.85
N ILE A 34 -3.65 11.99 5.10
CA ILE A 34 -4.97 12.48 5.51
C ILE A 34 -6.02 12.21 4.43
N PHE A 35 -5.67 12.45 3.18
CA PHE A 35 -6.55 12.13 2.07
C PHE A 35 -6.81 10.62 1.97
N MET A 36 -5.78 9.77 2.09
CA MET A 36 -5.96 8.31 2.06
C MET A 36 -6.80 7.79 3.25
N ASP A 37 -6.54 8.29 4.46
CA ASP A 37 -7.28 7.92 5.67
C ASP A 37 -8.76 8.26 5.51
N GLY A 38 -9.10 9.46 5.03
CA GLY A 38 -10.50 9.85 4.79
C GLY A 38 -11.24 8.98 3.76
N GLN A 39 -10.50 8.25 2.91
CA GLN A 39 -11.07 7.41 1.86
C GLN A 39 -11.10 5.92 2.21
N LEU A 40 -10.17 5.45 3.06
CA LEU A 40 -9.89 4.03 3.24
C LEU A 40 -9.96 3.57 4.70
N ALA A 41 -9.81 4.48 5.67
CA ALA A 41 -9.86 4.13 7.08
C ALA A 41 -11.23 3.56 7.45
N LYS A 42 -11.23 2.47 8.23
CA LYS A 42 -12.47 1.92 8.79
C LYS A 42 -13.05 2.84 9.86
N ASP A 43 -12.16 3.40 10.67
CA ASP A 43 -12.49 4.27 11.79
C ASP A 43 -11.50 5.45 11.78
N LEU A 44 -12.01 6.61 11.38
CA LEU A 44 -11.21 7.83 11.32
C LEU A 44 -10.92 8.38 12.73
N ASN A 45 -11.81 8.16 13.69
CA ASN A 45 -11.67 8.64 15.07
C ASN A 45 -10.49 7.97 15.79
N LYS A 46 -9.99 6.85 15.26
CA LYS A 46 -8.74 6.23 15.73
C LYS A 46 -7.54 7.13 15.51
N TYR A 47 -7.45 7.76 14.34
CA TYR A 47 -6.27 8.50 13.90
C TYR A 47 -6.37 10.00 14.18
N TYR A 48 -7.59 10.52 14.24
CA TYR A 48 -7.88 11.94 14.44
C TYR A 48 -8.54 12.17 15.80
N ASP A 49 -8.41 13.39 16.32
CA ASP A 49 -9.18 13.86 17.45
C ASP A 49 -10.54 14.42 17.00
N GLU A 50 -11.39 14.78 17.97
CA GLU A 50 -12.72 15.36 17.71
C GLU A 50 -12.67 16.71 16.96
N LYS A 51 -11.50 17.36 16.95
CA LYS A 51 -11.25 18.62 16.26
C LYS A 51 -10.70 18.40 14.84
N GLY A 52 -10.52 17.15 14.41
CA GLY A 52 -10.02 16.78 13.08
C GLY A 52 -8.49 16.83 12.95
N TYR A 53 -7.75 17.00 14.04
CA TYR A 53 -6.29 16.95 14.04
C TYR A 53 -5.80 15.51 14.18
N MET A 54 -4.78 15.15 13.39
CA MET A 54 -4.14 13.85 13.51
C MET A 54 -3.43 13.76 14.86
N ARG A 55 -3.69 12.70 15.64
CA ARG A 55 -3.09 12.55 16.97
C ARG A 55 -1.56 12.42 16.87
N PRO A 56 -0.77 12.99 17.81
CA PRO A 56 0.70 13.06 17.70
C PRO A 56 1.38 11.72 17.43
N ARG A 57 0.88 10.63 18.04
CA ARG A 57 1.40 9.27 17.83
C ARG A 57 1.38 8.83 16.36
N TYR A 58 0.37 9.24 15.60
CA TYR A 58 0.19 8.84 14.20
C TYR A 58 0.84 9.80 13.18
N GLN A 59 1.48 10.87 13.66
CA GLN A 59 2.22 11.83 12.84
C GLN A 59 3.66 11.38 12.58
N LEU A 60 4.14 10.36 13.27
CA LEU A 60 5.46 9.80 13.04
C LEU A 60 5.52 9.24 11.61
N SER A 61 6.41 9.76 10.78
CA SER A 61 7.43 8.91 10.16
C SER A 61 6.96 7.54 9.65
N TRP A 62 7.40 6.56 10.42
CA TRP A 62 7.14 5.14 10.28
C TRP A 62 5.65 4.75 10.38
N GLU A 63 4.87 5.38 11.25
CA GLU A 63 3.43 5.11 11.41
C GLU A 63 2.65 5.52 10.16
N ILE A 64 3.03 6.65 9.54
CA ILE A 64 2.44 7.10 8.27
C ILE A 64 2.81 6.15 7.13
N GLY A 65 4.09 5.81 7.01
CA GLY A 65 4.58 4.89 5.97
C GLY A 65 3.94 3.51 6.10
N SER A 66 3.90 2.97 7.32
CA SER A 66 3.26 1.69 7.63
C SER A 66 1.78 1.67 7.20
N ARG A 67 1.02 2.72 7.54
CA ARG A 67 -0.39 2.84 7.12
C ARG A 67 -0.55 2.92 5.60
N CYS A 68 0.33 3.66 4.92
CA CYS A 68 0.33 3.74 3.47
C CYS A 68 0.47 2.34 2.83
N PHE A 69 1.46 1.56 3.27
CA PHE A 69 1.63 0.18 2.84
C PHE A 69 0.43 -0.71 3.20
N ASP A 70 -0.11 -0.55 4.40
CA ASP A 70 -1.27 -1.28 4.87
C ASP A 70 -2.48 -1.05 3.95
N TYR A 71 -2.68 0.19 3.50
CA TYR A 71 -3.71 0.51 2.52
C TYR A 71 -3.44 -0.12 1.17
N TRP A 72 -2.20 -0.09 0.66
CA TRP A 72 -1.86 -0.73 -0.62
C TRP A 72 -2.12 -2.23 -0.60
N VAL A 73 -1.72 -2.93 0.47
CA VAL A 73 -1.95 -4.38 0.63
C VAL A 73 -3.44 -4.70 0.75
N LYS A 74 -4.16 -3.95 1.59
CA LYS A 74 -5.59 -4.22 1.89
C LYS A 74 -6.53 -3.71 0.82
N TYR A 75 -6.07 -2.87 -0.11
CA TYR A 75 -6.90 -2.17 -1.09
C TYR A 75 -7.89 -3.08 -1.84
N PRO A 76 -7.54 -4.30 -2.32
CA PRO A 76 -8.50 -5.18 -3.00
C PRO A 76 -9.75 -5.49 -2.18
N PHE A 77 -9.61 -5.55 -0.84
CA PHE A 77 -10.69 -5.85 0.10
C PHE A 77 -11.41 -4.60 0.59
N ILE A 78 -10.69 -3.49 0.78
CA ILE A 78 -11.26 -2.24 1.31
C ILE A 78 -11.74 -1.28 0.23
N ARG A 79 -11.57 -1.60 -1.07
CA ARG A 79 -11.97 -0.74 -2.21
C ARG A 79 -13.42 -0.25 -2.15
N LYS A 80 -14.32 -1.03 -1.54
CA LYS A 80 -15.74 -0.67 -1.40
C LYS A 80 -15.97 0.52 -0.46
N ARG A 81 -14.98 0.88 0.36
CA ARG A 81 -15.05 2.00 1.31
C ARG A 81 -14.66 3.34 0.67
N VAL A 82 -14.04 3.32 -0.51
CA VAL A 82 -13.60 4.52 -1.21
C VAL A 82 -14.82 5.36 -1.57
N THR A 83 -14.90 6.56 -0.99
CA THR A 83 -15.97 7.52 -1.24
C THR A 83 -15.65 8.46 -2.41
N SER A 84 -14.39 8.54 -2.84
CA SER A 84 -13.94 9.39 -3.94
C SER A 84 -14.31 8.80 -5.30
N GLU A 85 -14.88 9.63 -6.17
CA GLU A 85 -15.12 9.31 -7.58
C GLU A 85 -13.86 9.43 -8.46
N SER A 86 -12.73 9.85 -7.90
CA SER A 86 -11.49 10.04 -8.66
C SER A 86 -10.94 8.73 -9.22
N LYS A 87 -11.06 8.56 -10.55
CA LYS A 87 -10.44 7.43 -11.27
C LYS A 87 -8.93 7.40 -11.08
N LYS A 88 -8.27 8.55 -11.00
CA LYS A 88 -6.81 8.66 -10.78
C LYS A 88 -6.40 8.03 -9.45
N PHE A 89 -7.15 8.31 -8.38
CA PHE A 89 -6.90 7.71 -7.07
C PHE A 89 -7.12 6.19 -7.09
N LYS A 90 -8.23 5.74 -7.69
CA LYS A 90 -8.53 4.31 -7.77
C LYS A 90 -7.47 3.53 -8.54
N VAL A 91 -6.98 4.08 -9.65
CA VAL A 91 -5.89 3.51 -10.46
C VAL A 91 -4.58 3.51 -9.68
N PHE A 92 -4.23 4.64 -9.05
CA PHE A 92 -3.04 4.74 -8.19
C PHE A 92 -3.02 3.66 -7.11
N MET A 93 -4.13 3.47 -6.42
CA MET A 93 -4.24 2.44 -5.38
C MET A 93 -4.16 1.03 -5.96
N TRP A 94 -4.75 0.78 -7.14
CA TRP A 94 -4.65 -0.52 -7.81
C TRP A 94 -3.24 -0.86 -8.25
N VAL A 95 -2.51 0.08 -8.86
CA VAL A 95 -1.12 -0.13 -9.29
C VAL A 95 -0.24 -0.47 -8.07
N ASN A 96 -0.40 0.27 -6.97
CA ASN A 96 0.35 -0.02 -5.75
C ASN A 96 -0.06 -1.34 -5.09
N ALA A 97 -1.34 -1.68 -5.11
CA ALA A 97 -1.80 -2.99 -4.65
C ALA A 97 -1.19 -4.13 -5.49
N LEU A 98 -1.22 -4.02 -6.82
CA LEU A 98 -0.60 -5.02 -7.71
C LEU A 98 0.90 -5.18 -7.44
N GLY A 99 1.60 -4.08 -7.21
CA GLY A 99 3.01 -4.12 -6.79
C GLY A 99 3.24 -4.90 -5.50
N MET A 100 2.48 -4.61 -4.44
CA MET A 100 2.57 -5.34 -3.18
C MET A 100 2.21 -6.82 -3.32
N TRP A 101 1.14 -7.13 -4.05
CA TRP A 101 0.70 -8.51 -4.29
C TRP A 101 1.65 -9.28 -5.21
N SER A 102 2.42 -8.60 -6.06
CA SER A 102 3.47 -9.24 -6.86
C SER A 102 4.60 -9.77 -5.98
N TRP A 103 5.03 -9.02 -4.96
CA TRP A 103 5.98 -9.52 -3.97
C TRP A 103 5.45 -10.74 -3.22
N VAL A 104 4.19 -10.70 -2.76
CA VAL A 104 3.55 -11.86 -2.11
C VAL A 104 3.53 -13.07 -3.05
N GLY A 105 3.18 -12.86 -4.33
CA GLY A 105 3.19 -13.90 -5.35
C GLY A 105 4.58 -14.50 -5.56
N VAL A 106 5.63 -13.68 -5.67
CA VAL A 106 7.02 -14.15 -5.83
C VAL A 106 7.43 -15.07 -4.67
N PHE A 107 7.15 -14.67 -3.43
CA PHE A 107 7.45 -15.51 -2.27
C PHE A 107 6.63 -16.81 -2.27
N CYS A 108 5.33 -16.74 -2.55
CA CYS A 108 4.47 -17.93 -2.60
C CYS A 108 4.93 -18.92 -3.67
N PHE A 109 5.15 -18.46 -4.90
CA PHE A 109 5.59 -19.32 -6.00
C PHE A 109 7.01 -19.85 -5.80
N GLY A 110 7.91 -19.06 -5.19
CA GLY A 110 9.25 -19.51 -4.84
C GLY A 110 9.24 -20.62 -3.79
N LEU A 111 8.45 -20.46 -2.73
CA LEU A 111 8.28 -21.48 -1.69
C LEU A 111 7.63 -22.76 -2.23
N ILE A 112 6.59 -22.63 -3.06
CA ILE A 112 5.95 -23.77 -3.75
C ILE A 112 6.98 -24.50 -4.62
N GLY A 113 7.76 -23.77 -5.44
CA GLY A 113 8.80 -24.37 -6.27
C GLY A 113 9.78 -25.23 -5.47
N LYS A 114 10.20 -24.71 -4.30
CA LYS A 114 11.08 -25.42 -3.37
C LYS A 114 10.42 -26.63 -2.72
N VAL A 115 9.15 -26.53 -2.30
CA VAL A 115 8.41 -27.66 -1.67
C VAL A 115 8.19 -28.80 -2.66
N PHE A 116 7.90 -28.49 -3.92
CA PHE A 116 7.69 -29.48 -4.98
C PHE A 116 8.98 -29.92 -5.68
N ASN A 117 10.15 -29.44 -5.24
CA ASN A 117 11.46 -29.76 -5.82
C ASN A 117 11.54 -29.47 -7.34
N VAL A 118 10.80 -28.45 -7.77
CA VAL A 118 10.79 -27.95 -9.16
C VAL A 118 11.89 -26.88 -9.35
N ILE A 119 12.47 -26.42 -8.23
CA ILE A 119 13.59 -25.48 -8.08
C ILE A 119 14.39 -25.95 -6.86
#